data_AF-A0A1F9I4Q4-F1
#
_entry.id   AF-A0A1F9I4Q4-F1
#
_cell.length_a   1.000
_cell.length_b   1.000
_cell.length_c   1.000
_cell.angle_alpha   90.00
_cell.angle_beta   90.00
_cell.angle_gamma   90.00
#
_symmetry.space_group_name_H-M   'P 1'
#
loop_
_entity.id
_entity.type
_entity.pdbx_description
1 polymer ?
#
loop_
_entity_poly.entity_id
_entity_poly.type
_entity_poly.pdbx_seq_one_letter_code
_entity_poly.pdbx_strand_id
1 'polypeptide(L)'
;MMIRDQRSAHGMKRGEQGYMLEFPLMVMATVVILAVLVPKLPPLPAKILLGAGVLIIIRGLHYMLLTPGWQPEGRSIRFPWNLILFLLFAVVLVAGAAAFILFYPNGFSSFPF
;
A
#
# COMPACT_ATOMS: atom_id res chain seq x y z
N MET A 1 -9.11 -45.20 16.94
CA MET A 1 -9.69 -45.19 15.58
C MET A 1 -9.74 -43.74 15.13
N MET A 2 -8.86 -43.37 14.20
CA MET A 2 -8.51 -41.99 13.86
C MET A 2 -9.11 -41.65 12.50
N ILE A 3 -10.26 -40.98 12.50
CA ILE A 3 -10.86 -40.45 11.27
C ILE A 3 -10.33 -39.02 11.10
N ARG A 4 -9.19 -38.90 10.42
CA ARG A 4 -8.71 -37.63 9.88
C ARG A 4 -9.65 -37.26 8.73
N ASP A 5 -10.56 -36.35 8.99
CA ASP A 5 -11.45 -35.79 7.97
C ASP A 5 -10.63 -34.90 7.02
N GLN A 6 -10.22 -35.51 5.90
CA GLN A 6 -9.49 -34.89 4.79
C GLN A 6 -10.43 -34.11 3.85
N ARG A 7 -11.46 -33.44 4.37
CA ARG A 7 -12.45 -32.68 3.58
C ARG A 7 -12.37 -31.17 3.81
N SER A 8 -11.18 -30.59 3.70
CA SER A 8 -11.03 -29.12 3.70
C SER A 8 -10.16 -28.59 2.57
N ALA A 9 -9.82 -29.43 1.59
CA ALA A 9 -8.98 -29.07 0.45
C ALA A 9 -9.77 -28.88 -0.86
N HIS A 10 -11.09 -28.66 -0.78
CA HIS A 10 -11.94 -28.42 -1.94
C HIS A 10 -12.87 -27.24 -1.67
N GLY A 11 -12.46 -26.06 -2.15
CA GLY A 11 -13.36 -24.91 -2.15
C GLY A 11 -12.71 -23.53 -1.99
N MET A 12 -11.47 -23.30 -2.41
CA MET A 12 -11.10 -21.91 -2.74
C MET A 12 -11.90 -21.51 -3.99
N LYS A 13 -13.02 -20.84 -3.76
CA LYS A 13 -13.88 -20.29 -4.81
C LYS A 13 -13.00 -19.37 -5.66
N ARG A 14 -13.03 -19.54 -6.98
CA ARG A 14 -12.34 -18.71 -7.99
C ARG A 14 -12.44 -17.18 -7.77
N GLY A 15 -13.41 -16.71 -6.97
CA GLY A 15 -13.55 -15.30 -6.58
C GLY A 15 -12.58 -14.79 -5.51
N GLU A 16 -11.92 -15.64 -4.72
CA GLU A 16 -10.96 -15.20 -3.69
C GLU A 16 -9.56 -14.90 -4.27
N GLN A 17 -9.26 -15.42 -5.47
CA GLN A 17 -8.01 -15.16 -6.19
C GLN A 17 -7.96 -13.74 -6.80
N GLY A 18 -9.11 -13.12 -7.10
CA GLY A 18 -9.18 -11.76 -7.63
C GLY A 18 -8.60 -10.73 -6.65
N TYR A 19 -9.00 -10.83 -5.37
CA TYR A 19 -8.49 -9.99 -4.29
C TYR A 19 -6.97 -10.11 -4.08
N MET A 20 -6.34 -11.23 -4.49
CA MET A 20 -4.89 -11.43 -4.35
C MET A 20 -4.08 -10.50 -5.26
N LEU A 21 -4.62 -10.12 -6.42
CA LEU A 21 -3.91 -9.29 -7.40
C LEU A 21 -4.41 -7.84 -7.42
N GLU A 22 -5.68 -7.61 -7.09
CA GLU A 22 -6.30 -6.28 -7.12
C GLU A 22 -5.59 -5.28 -6.21
N PHE A 23 -5.29 -5.66 -4.96
CA PHE A 23 -4.61 -4.76 -4.02
C PHE A 23 -3.18 -4.40 -4.45
N PRO A 24 -2.30 -5.35 -4.83
CA PRO A 24 -1.01 -5.03 -5.43
C PRO A 24 -1.12 -4.14 -6.66
N LEU A 25 -2.09 -4.40 -7.53
CA LEU A 25 -2.29 -3.61 -8.73
C LEU A 25 -2.71 -2.17 -8.40
N MET A 26 -3.58 -1.97 -7.40
CA MET A 26 -3.97 -0.62 -6.95
C MET A 26 -2.79 0.15 -6.35
N VAL A 27 -1.93 -0.51 -5.57
CA VAL A 27 -0.71 0.11 -5.03
C VAL A 27 0.23 0.51 -6.16
N MET A 28 0.48 -0.38 -7.11
CA MET A 28 1.31 -0.11 -8.29
C MET A 28 0.75 1.05 -9.12
N ALA A 29 -0.56 1.03 -9.42
CA ALA A 29 -1.23 2.09 -10.15
C ALA A 29 -1.10 3.43 -9.43
N THR A 30 -1.27 3.44 -8.10
CA THR A 30 -1.10 4.63 -7.27
C THR A 30 0.33 5.18 -7.37
N VAL A 31 1.34 4.32 -7.25
CA VAL A 31 2.76 4.72 -7.38
C VAL A 31 3.04 5.31 -8.76
N VAL A 32 2.52 4.69 -9.84
CA VAL A 32 2.68 5.20 -11.21
C VAL A 32 2.00 6.56 -11.37
N ILE A 33 0.77 6.72 -10.88
CA ILE A 33 0.05 7.99 -10.90
C ILE A 33 0.84 9.06 -10.17
N LEU A 34 1.34 8.77 -8.96
CA LEU A 34 2.15 9.71 -8.20
C LEU A 34 3.43 10.09 -8.95
N ALA A 35 4.16 9.11 -9.49
CA ALA A 35 5.41 9.35 -10.22
C ALA A 35 5.21 10.23 -11.46
N VAL A 36 4.07 10.12 -12.14
CA VAL A 36 3.78 10.89 -13.36
C VAL A 36 3.16 12.24 -13.05
N LEU A 37 2.24 12.34 -12.09
CA LEU A 37 1.49 13.56 -11.79
C LEU A 37 2.21 14.50 -10.83
N VAL A 38 2.85 13.98 -9.77
CA VAL A 38 3.49 14.83 -8.75
C VAL A 38 4.50 15.82 -9.33
N PRO A 39 5.36 15.45 -10.30
CA PRO A 39 6.30 16.41 -10.91
C PRO A 39 5.63 17.48 -11.79
N LYS A 40 4.40 17.24 -12.24
CA LYS A 40 3.67 18.10 -13.18
C LYS A 40 2.66 19.02 -12.51
N LEU A 41 2.37 18.79 -11.24
CA LEU A 41 1.36 19.53 -10.50
C LEU A 41 1.96 20.72 -9.74
N PRO A 42 1.19 21.81 -9.57
CA PRO A 42 1.60 22.89 -8.67
C PRO A 42 1.74 22.39 -7.23
N PRO A 43 2.47 23.13 -6.36
CA PRO A 43 2.90 22.64 -5.05
C PRO A 43 1.76 22.16 -4.14
N LEU A 44 0.63 22.87 -4.11
CA LEU A 44 -0.51 22.52 -3.25
C LEU A 44 -1.19 21.20 -3.68
N PRO A 45 -1.68 21.04 -4.93
CA PRO A 45 -2.27 19.79 -5.35
C PRO A 45 -1.27 18.62 -5.38
N ALA A 46 0.02 18.88 -5.63
CA ALA A 46 1.05 17.84 -5.51
C ALA A 46 1.16 17.29 -4.08
N LYS A 47 1.15 18.17 -3.06
CA LYS A 47 1.17 17.78 -1.64
C LYS A 47 -0.08 17.01 -1.23
N ILE A 48 -1.26 17.46 -1.65
CA ILE A 48 -2.53 16.78 -1.37
C ILE A 48 -2.56 15.39 -2.02
N LEU A 49 -2.19 15.31 -3.30
CA LEU A 49 -2.17 14.04 -4.05
C LEU A 49 -1.17 13.07 -3.44
N LEU A 50 0.03 13.54 -3.09
CA LEU A 50 1.06 12.73 -2.46
C LEU A 50 0.61 12.22 -1.08
N GLY A 51 0.00 13.07 -0.26
CA GLY A 51 -0.57 12.67 1.03
C GLY A 51 -1.65 11.59 0.89
N ALA A 52 -2.59 11.78 -0.03
CA ALA A 52 -3.64 10.79 -0.30
C ALA A 52 -3.06 9.47 -0.84
N GLY A 53 -2.12 9.54 -1.78
CA GLY A 53 -1.49 8.35 -2.36
C GLY A 53 -0.67 7.56 -1.34
N VAL A 54 0.05 8.22 -0.43
CA VAL A 54 0.80 7.57 0.65
C VAL A 54 -0.14 6.79 1.58
N LEU A 55 -1.32 7.33 1.92
CA LEU A 55 -2.31 6.61 2.72
C LEU A 55 -2.80 5.33 2.02
N ILE A 56 -3.05 5.40 0.71
CA ILE A 56 -3.46 4.24 -0.10
C ILE A 56 -2.35 3.17 -0.09
N ILE A 57 -1.09 3.58 -0.28
CA ILE A 57 0.06 2.65 -0.28
C ILE A 57 0.23 2.01 1.10
N ILE A 58 0.14 2.77 2.19
CA ILE A 58 0.24 2.25 3.56
C ILE A 58 -0.89 1.25 3.82
N ARG A 59 -2.12 1.54 3.40
CA ARG A 59 -3.25 0.63 3.53
C ARG A 59 -3.02 -0.67 2.74
N GLY A 60 -2.48 -0.56 1.54
CA GLY A 60 -2.10 -1.72 0.71
C GLY A 60 -0.99 -2.56 1.36
N LEU A 61 0.06 -1.93 1.87
CA LEU A 61 1.14 -2.61 2.60
C LEU A 61 0.64 -3.29 3.87
N HIS A 62 -0.25 -2.64 4.63
CA HIS A 62 -0.89 -3.26 5.78
C HIS A 62 -1.64 -4.53 5.36
N TYR A 63 -2.43 -4.45 4.29
CA TYR A 63 -3.16 -5.60 3.77
C TYR A 63 -2.21 -6.74 3.33
N MET A 64 -1.13 -6.42 2.60
CA MET A 64 -0.16 -7.42 2.14
C MET A 64 0.66 -8.04 3.27
N LEU A 65 1.13 -7.25 4.23
CA LEU A 65 2.09 -7.74 5.23
C LEU A 65 1.39 -8.32 6.46
N LEU A 66 0.22 -7.80 6.84
CA LEU A 66 -0.42 -8.11 8.12
C LEU A 66 -1.75 -8.86 8.02
N THR A 67 -2.41 -8.88 6.85
CA THR A 67 -3.66 -9.63 6.69
C THR A 67 -3.37 -11.01 6.08
N PRO A 68 -3.71 -12.13 6.74
CA PRO A 68 -3.37 -13.48 6.24
C PRO A 68 -4.28 -13.96 5.10
N GLY A 69 -5.42 -13.28 4.88
CA GLY A 69 -6.46 -13.71 3.96
C GLY A 69 -6.14 -13.64 2.46
N TRP A 70 -5.02 -13.02 2.05
CA TRP A 70 -4.66 -12.91 0.63
C TRP A 70 -3.62 -13.95 0.17
N GLN A 71 -3.04 -14.76 1.06
CA GLN A 71 -2.01 -15.73 0.68
C GLN A 71 -2.63 -17.09 0.31
N PRO A 72 -2.47 -17.58 -0.93
CA PRO A 72 -3.15 -18.79 -1.43
C PRO A 72 -2.77 -20.08 -0.70
N GLU A 73 -1.63 -20.10 0.00
CA GLU A 73 -1.11 -21.29 0.67
C GLU A 73 -1.30 -21.25 2.20
N GLY A 74 -1.98 -20.23 2.74
CA GLY A 74 -2.11 -20.07 4.19
C GLY A 74 -0.75 -19.97 4.90
N ARG A 75 0.28 -19.45 4.21
CA ARG A 75 1.60 -19.21 4.83
C ARG A 75 1.37 -18.34 6.05
N SER A 76 1.75 -18.89 7.21
CA SER A 76 1.63 -18.18 8.47
C SER A 76 2.42 -16.88 8.37
N ILE A 77 1.73 -15.75 8.55
CA ILE A 77 2.36 -14.46 8.76
C ILE A 77 3.40 -14.66 9.85
N ARG A 78 4.67 -14.45 9.52
CA ARG A 78 5.76 -14.55 10.49
C ARG A 78 5.71 -13.33 11.39
N PHE A 79 4.82 -13.36 12.37
CA PHE A 79 4.84 -12.40 13.46
C PHE A 79 6.06 -12.70 14.34
N PRO A 80 6.88 -11.70 14.74
CA PRO A 80 6.72 -10.25 14.56
C PRO A 80 7.38 -9.68 13.30
N TRP A 81 8.08 -10.49 12.50
CA TRP A 81 8.88 -10.01 11.36
C TRP A 81 8.09 -9.18 10.34
N ASN A 82 6.89 -9.61 9.96
CA ASN A 82 6.04 -8.86 9.03
C ASN A 82 5.59 -7.50 9.59
N LEU A 83 5.42 -7.39 10.91
CA LEU A 83 5.11 -6.13 11.58
C LEU A 83 6.30 -5.17 11.52
N ILE A 84 7.51 -5.68 11.75
CA ILE A 84 8.74 -4.88 11.63
C ILE A 84 8.90 -4.37 10.19
N LEU A 85 8.71 -5.24 9.19
CA LEU A 85 8.76 -4.84 7.78
C LEU A 85 7.70 -3.78 7.47
N PHE A 86 6.46 -3.97 7.91
CA PHE A 86 5.40 -2.99 7.71
C PHE A 86 5.75 -1.64 8.34
N LEU A 87 6.20 -1.62 9.59
CA LEU A 87 6.60 -0.41 10.29
C LEU A 87 7.76 0.28 9.58
N LEU A 88 8.77 -0.47 9.13
CA LEU A 88 9.92 0.08 8.41
C LEU A 88 9.46 0.80 7.12
N PHE A 89 8.65 0.14 6.30
CA PHE A 89 8.12 0.75 5.07
C PHE A 89 7.20 1.94 5.37
N ALA A 90 6.34 1.84 6.38
CA ALA A 90 5.45 2.92 6.77
C ALA A 90 6.23 4.15 7.23
N VAL A 91 7.27 3.98 8.05
CA VAL A 91 8.13 5.07 8.51
C VAL A 91 8.86 5.72 7.33
N VAL A 92 9.43 4.93 6.41
CA VAL A 92 10.11 5.48 5.23
C VAL A 92 9.15 6.27 4.34
N LEU A 93 7.95 5.75 4.09
CA LEU A 93 6.93 6.43 3.29
C LEU A 93 6.46 7.73 3.95
N VAL A 94 6.16 7.70 5.25
CA VAL A 94 5.70 8.88 5.99
C VAL A 94 6.82 9.92 6.09
N ALA A 95 8.06 9.50 6.36
CA ALA A 95 9.19 10.40 6.42
C ALA A 95 9.48 11.05 5.07
N GLY A 96 9.47 10.27 3.97
CA GLY A 96 9.62 10.79 2.62
C GLY A 96 8.50 11.76 2.24
N ALA A 97 7.26 11.43 2.58
CA ALA A 97 6.12 12.30 2.33
C ALA A 97 6.16 13.58 3.15
N ALA A 98 6.49 13.50 4.43
CA ALA A 98 6.66 14.66 5.30
C ALA A 98 7.80 15.56 4.81
N ALA A 99 8.94 14.97 4.44
CA ALA A 99 10.05 15.72 3.87
C ALA A 99 9.63 16.45 2.58
N PHE A 100 8.92 15.77 1.68
CA PHE A 100 8.38 16.42 0.49
C PHE A 100 7.40 17.54 0.85
N ILE A 101 6.46 17.32 1.75
CA ILE A 101 5.45 18.33 2.12
C ILE A 101 6.09 19.56 2.79
N LEU A 102 7.08 19.35 3.66
CA LEU A 102 7.74 20.41 4.42
C LEU A 102 8.78 21.17 3.61
N PHE A 103 9.61 20.46 2.83
CA PHE A 103 10.75 21.06 2.13
C PHE A 103 10.47 21.37 0.65
N TYR A 104 9.42 20.81 0.04
CA TYR A 104 9.07 21.18 -1.33
C TYR A 104 8.54 22.61 -1.35
N PRO A 105 9.24 23.53 -2.06
CA PRO A 105 8.97 24.94 -1.99
C PRO A 105 7.52 25.22 -2.39
N ASN A 106 6.81 25.96 -1.54
CA ASN A 106 5.57 26.58 -1.93
C ASN A 106 5.95 27.67 -2.94
N GLY A 107 5.89 27.38 -4.24
CA GLY A 107 5.95 28.37 -5.31
C GLY A 107 4.76 29.35 -5.30
N PHE A 108 4.31 29.78 -4.11
CA PHE A 108 3.24 30.73 -3.88
C PHE A 108 3.75 32.18 -3.87
N SER A 109 5.05 32.42 -4.06
CA SER A 109 5.61 33.77 -4.15
C SER A 109 5.66 34.35 -5.57
N SER A 110 5.01 33.73 -6.56
CA SER A 110 5.09 34.18 -7.96
C SER A 110 3.80 34.01 -8.78
N PHE A 111 2.63 34.05 -8.17
CA PHE A 111 1.38 34.24 -8.91
C PHE A 111 0.98 35.72 -8.87
N PRO A 112 1.18 36.49 -9.96
CA PRO A 112 0.53 37.78 -10.14
C PRO A 112 -0.84 37.52 -10.77
N PHE A 113 -1.85 37.28 -9.95
CA PHE A 113 -3.25 37.47 -10.33
C PHE A 113 -3.96 38.25 -9.23
#